data_AF-A0A5C7LVC4-F1
#
_entry.id   AF-A0A5C7LVC4-F1
#
_cell.length_a   1.000
_cell.length_b   1.000
_cell.length_c   1.000
_cell.angle_alpha   90.00
_cell.angle_beta   90.00
_cell.angle_gamma   90.00
#
_symmetry.space_group_name_H-M   'P 1'
#
loop_
_entity.id
_entity.type
_entity.pdbx_description
1 polymer ?
#
loop_
_entity_poly.entity_id
_entity_poly.type
_entity_poly.pdbx_seq_one_letter_code
_entity_poly.pdbx_strand_id
1 'polypeptide(L)'
;MKFGDYYASRTRPADPEDPNCKCILWTGPFDKNDNPVAKIDGQLMSVYALAWIVDGGMLSDGPFVRTCKTRGCVAVEHIRMKSEDPLFDDQQYDQRLDDGFKMLGSGEEDDLSDQVEGWQ
;
A
#
# COMPACT_ATOMS: atom_id res chain seq x y z
N MET A 1 -21.55 -1.03 -16.35
CA MET A 1 -21.51 -0.14 -15.15
C MET A 1 -20.51 0.96 -15.46
N LYS A 2 -20.80 2.24 -15.16
CA LYS A 2 -19.80 3.29 -15.39
C LYS A 2 -18.66 3.13 -14.38
N PHE A 3 -17.43 3.40 -14.80
CA PHE A 3 -16.24 3.29 -13.96
C PHE A 3 -16.36 4.06 -12.63
N GLY A 4 -16.95 5.27 -12.69
CA GLY A 4 -17.22 6.08 -11.49
C GLY A 4 -18.14 5.41 -10.49
N ASP A 5 -19.25 4.81 -10.94
CA ASP A 5 -20.19 4.12 -10.04
C ASP A 5 -19.55 2.91 -9.37
N TYR A 6 -18.78 2.13 -10.14
CA TYR A 6 -18.03 0.99 -9.60
C TYR A 6 -17.02 1.44 -8.55
N TYR A 7 -16.21 2.45 -8.86
CA TYR A 7 -15.21 3.01 -7.96
C TYR A 7 -15.83 3.57 -6.68
N ALA A 8 -16.90 4.36 -6.80
CA ALA A 8 -17.62 4.93 -5.65
C ALA A 8 -18.22 3.83 -4.75
N SER A 9 -18.74 2.75 -5.32
CA SER A 9 -19.30 1.62 -4.53
C SER A 9 -18.27 0.85 -3.71
N ARG A 10 -16.98 1.06 -3.99
CA ARG A 10 -15.84 0.33 -3.40
C ARG A 10 -14.86 1.24 -2.68
N THR A 11 -15.27 2.46 -2.40
CA THR A 11 -14.45 3.43 -1.69
C THR A 11 -15.18 4.03 -0.50
N ARG A 12 -14.42 4.42 0.51
CA ARG A 12 -14.93 5.16 1.67
C ARG A 12 -13.87 6.11 2.22
N PRO A 13 -14.24 7.22 2.86
CA PRO A 13 -13.30 8.01 3.64
C PRO A 13 -12.62 7.15 4.71
N ALA A 14 -11.32 7.36 4.93
CA ALA A 14 -10.58 6.65 5.98
C ALA A 14 -11.02 7.09 7.38
N ASP A 15 -11.20 8.40 7.54
CA ASP A 15 -11.78 9.01 8.73
C ASP A 15 -12.85 10.01 8.27
N PRO A 16 -14.15 9.70 8.46
CA PRO A 16 -15.21 10.61 8.09
C PRO A 16 -15.36 11.80 9.04
N GLU A 17 -14.74 11.76 10.23
CA GLU A 17 -14.83 12.81 11.26
C GLU A 17 -13.65 13.78 11.20
N ASP A 18 -12.50 13.36 10.65
CA ASP A 18 -11.35 14.24 10.41
C ASP A 18 -11.38 14.85 8.99
N PRO A 19 -11.76 16.14 8.85
CA PRO A 19 -11.77 16.82 7.56
C PRO A 19 -10.37 17.00 6.93
N ASN A 20 -9.30 16.81 7.70
CA ASN A 20 -7.93 16.84 7.18
C ASN A 20 -7.50 15.47 6.64
N CYS A 21 -8.21 14.39 7.00
CA CYS A 21 -7.94 13.05 6.49
C CYS A 21 -8.57 12.86 5.10
N LYS A 22 -7.85 13.28 4.06
CA LYS A 22 -8.31 13.14 2.67
C LYS A 22 -8.10 11.74 2.06
N CYS A 23 -7.83 10.75 2.90
CA CYS A 23 -7.60 9.39 2.41
C CYS A 23 -8.94 8.75 1.99
N ILE A 24 -8.94 8.15 0.80
CA ILE A 24 -10.04 7.34 0.29
C ILE A 24 -9.59 5.89 0.31
N LEU A 25 -10.21 5.04 1.12
CA LEU A 25 -9.86 3.64 1.27
C LEU A 25 -10.58 2.78 0.25
N TRP A 26 -9.83 1.89 -0.41
CA TRP A 26 -10.36 0.82 -1.24
C TRP A 26 -10.92 -0.33 -0.39
N THR A 27 -12.14 -0.77 -0.71
CA THR A 27 -12.82 -1.92 -0.07
C THR A 27 -13.04 -3.09 -1.04
N GLY A 28 -12.45 -3.00 -2.23
CA GLY A 28 -12.48 -4.07 -3.23
C GLY A 28 -11.33 -5.07 -3.08
N PRO A 29 -11.10 -5.90 -4.12
CA PRO A 29 -10.07 -6.92 -4.10
C PRO A 29 -8.66 -6.33 -4.19
N PHE A 30 -7.70 -7.10 -3.70
CA PHE A 30 -6.26 -6.86 -3.80
C PHE A 30 -5.62 -8.03 -4.56
N ASP A 31 -4.55 -7.77 -5.28
CA ASP A 31 -3.76 -8.84 -5.91
C ASP A 31 -2.87 -9.55 -4.88
N LYS A 32 -2.10 -10.55 -5.35
CA LYS A 32 -1.16 -11.32 -4.51
C LYS A 32 -0.03 -10.48 -3.88
N ASN A 33 0.20 -9.27 -4.40
CA ASN A 33 1.23 -8.34 -3.95
C ASN A 33 0.63 -7.20 -3.11
N ASP A 34 -0.63 -7.34 -2.67
CA ASP A 34 -1.37 -6.34 -1.89
C ASP A 34 -1.62 -5.00 -2.63
N ASN A 35 -1.67 -5.03 -3.97
CA ASN A 35 -2.09 -3.87 -4.76
C ASN A 35 -3.60 -3.87 -4.98
N PRO A 36 -4.28 -2.73 -4.82
CA PRO A 36 -5.72 -2.66 -5.03
C PRO A 36 -6.05 -2.86 -6.52
N VAL A 37 -6.93 -3.80 -6.80
CA VAL A 37 -7.38 -4.14 -8.16
C VAL A 37 -8.89 -4.03 -8.28
N ALA A 38 -9.35 -3.63 -9.47
CA ALA A 38 -10.76 -3.59 -9.84
C ALA A 38 -11.03 -4.70 -10.86
N LYS A 39 -12.16 -5.40 -10.70
CA LYS A 39 -12.62 -6.39 -11.67
C LYS A 39 -13.80 -5.80 -12.43
N ILE A 40 -13.55 -5.35 -13.65
CA ILE A 40 -14.56 -4.72 -14.50
C ILE A 40 -14.69 -5.55 -15.78
N ASP A 41 -15.91 -5.97 -16.10
CA ASP A 41 -16.21 -6.82 -17.26
C ASP A 41 -15.32 -8.08 -17.35
N GLY A 42 -14.97 -8.64 -16.19
CA GLY A 42 -14.13 -9.84 -16.08
C GLY A 42 -12.62 -9.59 -16.17
N GLN A 43 -12.18 -8.39 -16.52
CA GLN A 43 -10.77 -8.00 -16.57
C GLN A 43 -10.33 -7.36 -15.26
N LEU A 44 -9.09 -7.64 -14.86
CA LEU A 44 -8.44 -6.98 -13.73
C LEU A 44 -7.73 -5.72 -14.21
N MET A 45 -7.93 -4.62 -13.47
CA MET A 45 -7.25 -3.35 -13.70
C MET A 45 -6.73 -2.77 -12.39
N SER A 46 -5.69 -1.95 -12.47
CA SER A 46 -5.18 -1.18 -11.32
C SER A 46 -6.25 -0.19 -10.84
N VAL A 47 -6.53 -0.16 -9.54
CA VAL A 47 -7.46 0.82 -8.96
C VAL A 47 -6.86 2.22 -9.03
N TYR A 48 -5.54 2.37 -9.02
CA TYR A 48 -4.91 3.68 -9.17
C TYR A 48 -5.15 4.27 -10.57
N ALA A 49 -5.06 3.45 -11.62
CA ALA A 49 -5.44 3.87 -12.96
C ALA A 49 -6.93 4.25 -13.02
N LEU A 50 -7.79 3.45 -12.39
CA LEU A 50 -9.22 3.72 -12.31
C LEU A 50 -9.52 5.05 -11.58
N ALA A 51 -8.82 5.35 -10.49
CA ALA A 51 -8.96 6.59 -9.74
C ALA A 51 -8.65 7.81 -10.62
N TRP A 52 -7.55 7.76 -11.40
CA TRP A 52 -7.21 8.79 -12.37
C TRP A 52 -8.28 9.00 -13.46
N ILE A 53 -8.85 7.92 -14.01
CA ILE A 53 -9.94 8.01 -15.00
C ILE A 53 -11.16 8.70 -14.38
N VAL A 54 -11.52 8.33 -13.15
CA VAL A 54 -12.70 8.87 -12.46
C VAL A 54 -12.54 10.35 -12.13
N ASP A 55 -11.31 10.81 -11.85
CA ASP A 55 -10.97 12.22 -11.65
C ASP A 55 -10.98 13.06 -12.95
N GLY A 56 -11.09 12.40 -14.11
CA GLY A 56 -11.08 13.04 -15.43
C GLY A 56 -9.70 13.09 -16.08
N GLY A 57 -8.70 12.40 -15.52
CA GLY A 57 -7.40 12.19 -16.13
C GLY A 57 -7.46 11.22 -17.32
N MET A 58 -6.41 11.26 -18.16
CA MET A 58 -6.20 10.24 -19.18
C MET A 58 -5.68 8.95 -18.54
N LEU A 59 -6.02 7.80 -19.14
CA LEU A 59 -5.49 6.51 -18.71
C LEU A 59 -3.96 6.53 -18.81
N SER A 60 -3.27 6.47 -17.67
CA SER A 60 -1.82 6.31 -17.66
C SER A 60 -1.42 4.87 -17.37
N ASP A 61 -0.67 4.28 -18.29
CA ASP A 61 -0.04 2.97 -18.12
C ASP A 61 1.24 3.12 -17.31
N GLY A 62 1.11 3.24 -16.00
CA GLY A 62 2.25 3.45 -15.13
C GLY A 62 2.19 2.60 -13.87
N PRO A 63 3.33 2.11 -13.35
CA PRO A 63 3.38 1.75 -11.95
C PRO A 63 3.07 3.01 -11.13
N PHE A 64 2.10 2.91 -10.23
CA PHE A 64 1.70 4.00 -9.35
C PHE A 64 2.28 3.77 -7.96
N VAL A 65 2.62 4.86 -7.29
CA VAL A 65 3.06 4.87 -5.90
C VAL A 65 2.11 5.72 -5.06
N ARG A 66 1.93 5.32 -3.80
CA ARG A 66 1.18 6.11 -2.81
C ARG A 66 2.14 7.07 -2.14
N THR A 67 1.73 8.33 -1.98
CA THR A 67 2.50 9.32 -1.23
C THR A 67 2.13 9.35 0.26
N CYS A 68 0.98 8.77 0.63
CA CYS A 68 0.53 8.64 2.01
C CYS A 68 0.88 7.26 2.61
N LYS A 69 0.91 7.19 3.94
CA LYS A 69 1.18 5.93 4.68
C LYS A 69 -0.05 5.03 4.86
N THR A 70 -1.22 5.49 4.43
CA THR A 70 -2.48 4.78 4.61
C THR A 70 -2.60 3.62 3.62
N ARG A 71 -2.56 2.38 4.14
CA ARG A 71 -2.72 1.17 3.32
C ARG A 71 -4.09 1.17 2.64
N GLY A 72 -4.10 0.83 1.35
CA GLY A 72 -5.32 0.82 0.55
C GLY A 72 -5.88 2.21 0.21
N CYS A 73 -5.15 3.29 0.47
CA CYS A 73 -5.55 4.61 0.02
C CYS A 73 -5.44 4.72 -1.51
N VAL A 74 -6.50 5.21 -2.13
CA VAL A 74 -6.66 5.39 -3.58
C VAL A 74 -7.08 6.82 -3.95
N ALA A 75 -6.95 7.77 -3.02
CA ALA A 75 -7.19 9.18 -3.32
C ALA A 75 -6.19 9.67 -4.39
N VAL A 76 -6.68 10.29 -5.46
CA VAL A 76 -5.86 10.69 -6.62
C VAL A 76 -4.75 11.67 -6.24
N GLU A 77 -5.04 12.58 -5.31
CA GLU A 77 -4.05 13.51 -4.74
C GLU A 77 -2.90 12.81 -3.97
N HIS A 78 -3.13 11.57 -3.50
CA HIS A 78 -2.15 10.74 -2.81
C HIS A 78 -1.51 9.66 -3.70
N ILE A 79 -1.71 9.74 -5.02
CA ILE A 79 -1.13 8.84 -6.01
C ILE A 79 -0.19 9.64 -6.93
N ARG A 80 0.94 9.02 -7.30
CA ARG A 80 1.89 9.52 -8.31
C ARG A 80 2.29 8.41 -9.26
N MET A 81 2.69 8.75 -10.48
CA MET A 81 3.43 7.80 -11.30
C MET A 81 4.82 7.58 -10.72
N LYS A 82 5.29 6.34 -10.71
CA LYS A 82 6.62 5.98 -10.20
C LYS A 82 7.74 6.79 -10.85
N SER A 83 7.60 7.11 -12.14
CA SER A 83 8.55 7.94 -12.91
C SER A 83 8.60 9.40 -12.47
N GLU A 84 7.60 9.87 -11.73
CA GLU A 84 7.47 11.25 -11.26
C GLU A 84 7.74 11.38 -9.76
N ASP A 85 8.03 10.26 -9.07
CA ASP A 85 8.34 10.28 -7.65
C ASP A 85 9.80 10.69 -7.44
N PRO A 86 10.09 11.83 -6.79
CA PRO A 86 11.47 12.26 -6.51
C PRO A 86 12.20 11.33 -5.53
N LEU A 87 11.51 10.40 -4.86
CA LEU A 87 12.10 9.33 -4.05
C LEU A 87 12.39 8.06 -4.85
N PHE A 88 12.10 8.07 -6.16
CA PHE A 88 12.43 6.99 -7.09
C PHE A 88 13.89 7.02 -7.53
N ASP A 89 14.79 7.25 -6.58
CA ASP A 89 16.19 6.86 -6.68
C ASP A 89 16.28 5.44 -6.11
N ASP A 90 16.58 4.47 -6.97
CA ASP A 90 16.52 3.02 -6.70
C ASP A 90 17.33 2.58 -5.47
N GLN A 91 18.15 3.46 -4.88
CA GLN A 91 18.97 3.19 -3.70
C GLN A 91 18.23 3.28 -2.34
N GLN A 92 17.09 3.97 -2.24
CA GLN A 92 16.50 4.27 -0.92
C GLN A 92 15.44 3.27 -0.42
N TYR A 93 14.89 2.43 -1.30
CA TYR A 93 13.82 1.49 -0.95
C TYR A 93 14.34 0.25 -0.21
N ASP A 94 15.54 -0.25 -0.54
CA ASP A 94 16.13 -1.41 0.14
C ASP A 94 16.54 -1.08 1.58
N GLN A 95 17.01 0.15 1.84
CA GLN A 95 17.55 0.52 3.14
C GLN A 95 16.47 0.63 4.23
N ARG A 96 15.24 1.06 3.88
CA ARG A 96 14.14 1.18 4.85
C ARG A 96 13.52 -0.16 5.27
N LEU A 97 13.59 -1.18 4.42
CA LEU A 97 13.09 -2.52 4.77
C LEU A 97 14.09 -3.29 5.64
N ASP A 98 15.40 -3.08 5.45
CA ASP A 98 16.42 -3.63 6.33
C ASP A 98 16.39 -3.01 7.74
N ASP A 99 16.23 -1.68 7.84
CA ASP A 99 16.23 -0.99 9.15
C ASP A 99 14.95 -1.28 9.96
N GLY A 100 13.81 -1.47 9.30
CA GLY A 100 12.53 -1.79 9.95
C GLY A 100 12.49 -3.21 10.54
N PHE A 101 13.22 -4.15 9.96
CA PHE A 101 13.32 -5.52 10.47
C PHE A 101 14.35 -5.64 11.60
N LYS A 102 15.36 -4.76 11.64
CA LYS A 102 16.42 -4.80 12.65
C LYS A 102 15.99 -4.32 14.04
N MET A 103 14.93 -3.52 14.14
CA MET A 103 14.45 -2.97 15.42
C MET A 103 13.47 -3.87 16.19
N LEU A 104 13.08 -5.03 15.65
CA LEU A 104 12.23 -6.02 16.34
C LEU A 104 12.99 -7.32 16.70
N GLY A 105 14.31 -7.35 16.48
CA GLY A 105 15.16 -8.53 16.68
C GLY A 105 16.18 -8.42 17.82
N SER A 106 16.05 -7.46 18.74
CA SER A 106 16.82 -7.42 19.98
C SER A 106 15.91 -7.75 21.17
N GLY A 107 15.28 -8.91 21.12
CA GLY A 107 14.71 -9.55 22.30
C GLY A 107 15.79 -10.42 22.90
N GLU A 108 16.20 -10.08 24.11
CA GLU A 108 17.11 -10.85 24.96
C GLU A 108 16.78 -12.35 24.90
N GLU A 109 17.77 -13.13 24.49
CA GLU A 109 17.78 -14.58 24.68
C GLU A 109 18.06 -14.81 26.18
N ASP A 110 17.03 -14.70 27.01
CA ASP A 110 17.06 -15.18 28.40
C ASP A 110 17.21 -16.71 28.36
N ASP A 111 18.47 -17.14 28.38
CA ASP A 111 18.91 -18.54 28.40
C ASP A 111 18.58 -19.17 29.76
N LEU A 112 17.32 -19.59 29.91
CA LEU A 112 16.85 -20.44 31.00
C LEU A 112 16.73 -21.88 30.49
N SER A 113 17.80 -22.67 30.63
CA SER A 113 17.65 -24.08 31.01
C SER A 113 18.91 -24.69 31.63
N ASP A 114 18.66 -25.33 32.76
CA ASP A 114 19.56 -26.00 33.68
C ASP A 114 20.41 -27.15 33.09
N GLN A 115 21.62 -27.28 33.66
CA GLN A 115 22.25 -28.49 34.19
C GLN A 115 22.23 -29.78 33.34
N VAL A 116 23.43 -30.28 32.98
CA VAL A 116 23.87 -31.64 33.37
C VAL A 116 25.40 -31.64 33.54
N GLU A 117 25.85 -31.87 34.77
CA GLU A 117 27.23 -32.23 35.11
C GLU A 117 27.62 -33.60 34.55
N GLY A 118 28.88 -33.77 34.16
CA GLY A 118 29.38 -35.10 33.79
C GLY A 118 30.82 -35.12 33.31
N TRP A 119 31.77 -34.76 34.18
CA TRP A 119 33.18 -35.14 34.03
C TRP A 119 33.40 -36.52 34.64
N GLN A 120 33.77 -37.52 33.82
CA GLN A 120 34.84 -38.48 34.07
C GLN A 120 35.15 -39.32 32.83
#